data_AF-A0AAD1HA26-F1
#
_entry.id   AF-A0AAD1HA26-F1
#
_cell.length_a   1.000
_cell.length_b   1.000
_cell.length_c   1.000
_cell.angle_alpha   90.00
_cell.angle_beta   90.00
_cell.angle_gamma   90.00
#
_symmetry.space_group_name_H-M   'P 1'
#
loop_
_entity.id
_entity.type
_entity.pdbx_description
1 polymer ?
#
loop_
_entity_poly.entity_id
_entity_poly.type
_entity_poly.pdbx_seq_one_letter_code
_entity_poly.pdbx_strand_id
1 'polypeptide(L)'
;MSPDDVTCVAEATEEVTIELDGRTTTLKYREGETLLQSARAAALQPPYSCEIGSCGSCMARIVEGSARMVNNDALEDDEVAEGWVLTCQSLPTSRAVRVVYE
;
A
#
# COMPACT_ATOMS: atom_id res chain seq x y z
N MET A 1 18.67 -23.21 -7.96
CA MET A 1 17.25 -23.49 -8.28
C MET A 1 16.60 -23.92 -6.97
N SER A 2 15.58 -23.13 -6.59
CA SER A 2 14.63 -23.09 -5.43
C SER A 2 14.41 -24.36 -4.58
N PRO A 3 13.67 -24.33 -3.44
CA PRO A 3 12.77 -23.28 -2.91
C PRO A 3 12.81 -23.04 -1.37
N ASP A 4 12.15 -21.96 -0.93
CA ASP A 4 11.39 -21.78 0.33
C ASP A 4 11.92 -22.31 1.68
N ASP A 5 12.27 -21.40 2.61
CA ASP A 5 11.68 -21.31 3.97
C ASP A 5 12.40 -20.25 4.83
N VAL A 6 11.80 -19.08 5.00
CA VAL A 6 11.88 -18.30 6.25
C VAL A 6 10.47 -17.78 6.49
N THR A 7 9.70 -18.58 7.22
CA THR A 7 8.47 -18.13 7.87
C THR A 7 8.86 -17.61 9.25
N CYS A 8 9.03 -16.30 9.38
CA CYS A 8 9.08 -15.62 10.67
C CYS A 8 7.70 -15.03 10.95
N VAL A 9 6.97 -15.66 11.85
CA VAL A 9 5.57 -15.35 12.17
C VAL A 9 5.49 -13.99 12.89
N ALA A 10 5.05 -12.95 12.18
CA ALA A 10 4.63 -11.68 12.77
C ALA A 10 3.38 -11.17 12.03
N GLU A 11 2.21 -11.75 12.31
CA GLU A 11 0.88 -11.32 11.78
C GLU A 11 0.95 -10.65 10.39
N ALA A 12 1.59 -11.35 9.45
CA ALA A 12 2.00 -10.76 8.19
C ALA A 12 0.75 -10.47 7.35
N THR A 13 0.69 -9.28 6.75
CA THR A 13 -0.29 -8.99 5.71
C THR A 13 -0.20 -10.10 4.66
N GLU A 14 -1.32 -10.75 4.35
CA GLU A 14 -1.36 -11.86 3.39
C GLU A 14 -1.70 -11.35 1.99
N GLU A 15 -2.70 -10.47 1.91
CA GLU A 15 -3.23 -9.96 0.64
C GLU A 15 -3.32 -8.44 0.63
N VAL A 16 -2.93 -7.88 -0.51
CA VAL A 16 -3.11 -6.48 -0.84
C VAL A 16 -3.97 -6.42 -2.09
N THR A 17 -5.06 -5.67 -2.02
CA THR A 17 -5.94 -5.40 -3.15
C THR A 17 -5.81 -3.93 -3.54
N ILE A 18 -5.59 -3.69 -4.83
CA ILE A 18 -5.33 -2.36 -5.35
C ILE A 18 -6.30 -2.10 -6.49
N GLU A 19 -7.06 -1.02 -6.37
CA GLU A 19 -7.92 -0.51 -7.42
C GLU A 19 -7.30 0.74 -8.03
N LEU A 20 -7.05 0.71 -9.34
CA LEU A 20 -6.50 1.84 -10.11
C LEU A 20 -7.24 1.92 -11.44
N ASP A 21 -7.79 3.09 -11.79
CA ASP A 21 -8.58 3.29 -13.02
C ASP A 21 -9.74 2.27 -13.19
N GLY A 22 -10.39 1.90 -12.09
CA GLY A 22 -11.45 0.88 -12.06
C GLY A 22 -10.95 -0.57 -12.25
N ARG A 23 -9.64 -0.80 -12.33
CA ARG A 23 -9.04 -2.14 -12.33
C ARG A 23 -8.66 -2.53 -10.93
N THR A 24 -9.37 -3.51 -10.37
CA THR A 24 -8.98 -4.15 -9.11
C THR A 24 -8.01 -5.29 -9.38
N THR A 25 -6.85 -5.28 -8.73
CA THR A 25 -5.89 -6.38 -8.75
C THR A 25 -5.53 -6.76 -7.33
N THR A 26 -5.64 -8.06 -7.04
CA THR A 26 -5.28 -8.63 -5.75
C THR A 26 -4.00 -9.43 -5.91
N LEU A 27 -3.07 -9.20 -4.99
CA LEU A 27 -1.77 -9.84 -4.98
C LEU A 27 -1.39 -10.26 -3.57
N LYS A 28 -0.52 -11.26 -3.49
CA LYS A 28 0.08 -11.67 -2.22
C LYS A 28 1.09 -10.61 -1.77
N TYR A 29 0.92 -10.11 -0.55
CA TYR A 29 1.85 -9.15 0.01
C TYR A 29 3.20 -9.78 0.29
N ARG A 30 4.26 -8.98 0.12
CA ARG A 30 5.62 -9.35 0.52
C ARG A 30 6.03 -8.46 1.67
N GLU A 31 6.48 -9.09 2.74
CA GLU A 31 6.90 -8.40 3.96
C GLU A 31 7.97 -7.35 3.66
N GLY A 32 7.75 -6.13 4.19
CA GLY A 32 8.64 -5.00 4.01
C GLY A 32 8.37 -4.17 2.75
N GLU A 33 7.45 -4.58 1.87
CA GLU A 33 7.04 -3.77 0.74
C GLU A 33 6.01 -2.70 1.15
N THR A 34 6.05 -1.54 0.52
CA THR A 34 4.97 -0.53 0.63
C THR A 34 3.82 -0.86 -0.30
N LEU A 35 2.65 -0.26 -0.06
CA LEU A 35 1.50 -0.43 -0.95
C LEU A 35 1.81 -0.05 -2.41
N LEU A 36 2.66 0.97 -2.62
CA LEU A 36 3.15 1.34 -3.94
C LEU A 36 4.00 0.23 -4.58
N GLN A 37 4.90 -0.38 -3.81
CA GLN A 37 5.74 -1.47 -4.31
C GLN A 37 4.88 -2.70 -4.66
N SER A 38 3.89 -3.03 -3.82
CA SER A 38 2.92 -4.07 -4.12
C SER A 38 2.12 -3.77 -5.41
N ALA A 39 1.69 -2.52 -5.62
CA ALA A 39 1.04 -2.10 -6.87
C ALA A 39 1.93 -2.37 -8.10
N ARG A 40 3.19 -1.95 -8.01
CA ARG A 40 4.17 -2.13 -9.10
C ARG A 40 4.47 -3.61 -9.34
N ALA A 41 4.52 -4.42 -8.28
CA ALA A 41 4.69 -5.87 -8.38
C ALA A 41 3.52 -6.55 -9.10
N ALA A 42 2.31 -6.01 -8.95
CA ALA A 42 1.11 -6.40 -9.70
C ALA A 42 1.06 -5.85 -11.14
N ALA A 43 2.16 -5.27 -11.64
CA ALA A 43 2.23 -4.59 -12.92
C ALA A 43 1.22 -3.43 -13.08
N LEU A 44 0.73 -2.88 -11.96
CA LEU A 44 0.01 -1.61 -11.96
C LEU A 44 1.02 -0.47 -12.06
N GLN A 45 0.57 0.63 -12.67
CA GLN A 45 1.35 1.86 -12.80
C GLN A 45 0.67 2.98 -12.02
N PRO A 46 0.59 2.90 -10.68
CA PRO A 46 0.03 3.98 -9.89
C PRO A 46 0.84 5.26 -10.09
N PRO A 47 0.22 6.43 -9.98
CA PRO A 47 0.94 7.69 -10.03
C PRO A 47 1.95 7.76 -8.87
N TYR A 48 3.19 8.11 -9.19
CA TYR A 48 4.24 8.33 -8.18
C TYR A 48 5.21 9.40 -8.68
N SER A 49 5.88 10.09 -7.74
CA SER A 49 6.86 11.12 -8.07
C SER A 49 8.05 11.14 -7.11
N CYS A 50 7.82 11.40 -5.82
CA CYS A 50 8.92 11.58 -4.85
C CYS A 50 9.33 10.31 -4.09
N GLU A 51 8.40 9.36 -3.92
CA GLU A 51 8.56 8.15 -3.08
C GLU A 51 8.95 8.40 -1.60
N ILE A 52 9.00 9.65 -1.14
CA ILE A 52 9.38 10.02 0.24
C ILE A 52 8.22 10.57 1.09
N GLY A 53 7.02 10.68 0.51
CA GLY A 53 5.81 11.13 1.24
C GLY A 53 5.59 12.64 1.26
N SER A 54 6.23 13.40 0.36
CA SER A 54 6.15 14.88 0.31
C SER A 54 5.33 15.44 -0.86
N CYS A 55 5.09 14.67 -1.93
CA CYS A 55 4.43 15.20 -3.14
C CYS A 55 2.93 14.88 -3.27
N GLY A 56 2.39 13.94 -2.48
CA GLY A 56 0.98 13.50 -2.61
C GLY A 56 0.64 12.69 -3.86
N SER A 57 1.51 12.54 -4.85
CA SER A 57 1.17 11.84 -6.11
C SER A 57 0.83 10.36 -5.92
N CYS A 58 1.35 9.73 -4.86
CA CYS A 58 1.12 8.33 -4.52
C CYS A 58 -0.11 8.15 -3.58
N MET A 59 -0.94 9.17 -3.45
CA MET A 59 -2.12 9.18 -2.59
C MET A 59 -3.15 8.15 -3.06
N ALA A 60 -3.70 7.40 -2.12
CA ALA A 60 -4.81 6.47 -2.33
C ALA A 60 -5.66 6.39 -1.05
N ARG A 61 -6.87 5.89 -1.17
CA ARG A 61 -7.78 5.70 -0.05
C ARG A 61 -7.82 4.25 0.40
N ILE A 62 -7.70 4.00 1.70
CA ILE A 62 -7.96 2.69 2.29
C ILE A 62 -9.48 2.50 2.41
N VAL A 63 -10.00 1.48 1.73
CA VAL A 63 -11.42 1.11 1.80
C VAL A 63 -11.64 -0.17 2.62
N GLU A 64 -10.59 -0.95 2.84
CA GLU A 64 -10.61 -2.13 3.71
C GLU A 64 -9.26 -2.34 4.38
N GLY A 65 -9.28 -2.75 5.65
CA GLY A 65 -8.07 -2.99 6.42
C GLY A 65 -7.43 -1.72 6.98
N SER A 66 -6.12 -1.77 7.24
CA SER A 66 -5.38 -0.68 7.85
C SER A 66 -3.91 -0.73 7.43
N ALA A 67 -3.33 0.45 7.18
CA ALA A 67 -1.91 0.59 6.91
C ALA A 67 -1.33 1.70 7.79
N ARG A 68 -0.06 1.54 8.14
CA ARG A 68 0.72 2.52 8.86
C ARG A 68 1.55 3.33 7.87
N MET A 69 1.39 4.64 7.89
CA MET A 69 2.28 5.55 7.18
C MET A 69 3.58 5.74 7.97
N VAL A 70 4.71 5.54 7.30
CA VAL A 70 6.06 5.77 7.81
C VAL A 70 6.34 7.27 7.84
N ASN A 71 5.95 7.98 6.78
CA ASN A 71 6.09 9.42 6.67
C ASN A 71 4.85 10.05 6.01
N ASN A 72 4.40 11.18 6.54
CA ASN A 72 3.30 11.97 6.00
C ASN A 72 3.63 13.47 6.06
N ASP A 73 4.18 14.02 4.98
CA ASP A 73 4.40 15.47 4.85
C ASP A 73 3.41 16.11 3.85
N ALA A 74 2.52 15.32 3.24
CA ALA A 74 1.66 15.76 2.15
C ALA A 74 0.17 15.78 2.48
N LEU A 75 -0.31 14.92 3.39
CA LEU A 75 -1.73 14.85 3.77
C LEU A 75 -1.97 15.57 5.11
N GLU A 76 -3.08 16.28 5.21
CA GLU A 76 -3.60 16.84 6.46
C GLU A 76 -4.23 15.74 7.33
N ASP A 77 -4.37 16.00 8.63
CA ASP A 77 -4.93 15.01 9.58
C ASP A 77 -6.38 14.62 9.23
N ASP A 78 -7.18 15.55 8.70
CA ASP A 78 -8.55 15.29 8.24
C ASP A 78 -8.58 14.30 7.07
N GLU A 79 -7.67 14.43 6.10
CA GLU A 79 -7.56 13.50 4.96
C GLU A 79 -7.19 12.10 5.45
N VAL A 80 -6.23 12.00 6.37
CA VAL A 80 -5.87 10.71 6.98
C VAL A 80 -7.04 10.12 7.76
N ALA A 81 -7.83 10.94 8.44
CA ALA A 81 -9.04 10.51 9.15
C ALA A 81 -10.15 10.02 8.20
N GLU A 82 -10.24 10.58 6.99
CA GLU A 82 -11.12 10.11 5.92
C GLU A 82 -10.66 8.80 5.25
N GLY A 83 -9.45 8.35 5.59
CA GLY A 83 -8.84 7.11 5.12
C GLY A 83 -7.83 7.28 3.98
N TRP A 84 -7.40 8.52 3.69
CA TRP A 84 -6.36 8.79 2.69
C TRP A 84 -4.97 8.46 3.23
N VAL A 85 -4.14 7.86 2.37
CA VAL A 85 -2.78 7.46 2.71
C VAL A 85 -1.83 7.63 1.53
N LEU A 86 -0.55 7.82 1.83
CA LEU A 86 0.52 7.86 0.83
C LEU A 86 1.07 6.46 0.60
N THR A 87 0.61 5.77 -0.45
CA THR A 87 0.97 4.36 -0.72
C THR A 87 2.47 4.10 -0.82
N CYS A 88 3.26 5.12 -1.18
CA CYS A 88 4.72 5.06 -1.22
C CYS A 88 5.40 5.00 0.14
N GLN A 89 4.71 5.43 1.20
CA GLN A 89 5.18 5.39 2.59
C GLN A 89 4.22 4.61 3.49
N SER A 90 3.24 3.90 2.93
CA SER A 90 2.28 3.09 3.69
C SER A 90 2.68 1.63 3.70
N LEU A 91 2.82 1.08 4.91
CA LEU A 91 3.03 -0.33 5.18
C LEU A 91 1.73 -0.95 5.70
N PRO A 92 1.21 -2.02 5.09
CA PRO A 92 0.01 -2.66 5.59
C PRO A 92 0.23 -3.30 6.96
N THR A 93 -0.78 -3.17 7.81
CA THR A 93 -0.77 -3.65 9.21
C THR A 93 -1.88 -4.65 9.52
N SER A 94 -2.80 -4.84 8.57
CA SER A 94 -3.90 -5.79 8.67
C SER A 94 -3.66 -7.00 7.78
N ARG A 95 -4.30 -8.13 8.10
CA ARG A 95 -4.22 -9.38 7.33
C ARG A 95 -4.53 -9.20 5.84
N ALA A 96 -5.51 -8.36 5.52
CA ALA A 96 -5.82 -7.92 4.17
C ALA A 96 -5.98 -6.39 4.16
N VAL A 97 -5.58 -5.75 3.07
CA VAL A 97 -5.80 -4.32 2.86
C VAL A 97 -6.28 -4.06 1.44
N ARG A 98 -7.22 -3.14 1.30
CA ARG A 98 -7.71 -2.68 -0.01
C ARG A 98 -7.52 -1.18 -0.12
N VAL A 99 -6.81 -0.76 -1.16
CA VAL A 99 -6.63 0.65 -1.50
C VAL A 99 -7.17 0.97 -2.87
N VAL A 100 -7.72 2.17 -3.00
CA VAL A 100 -8.29 2.71 -4.23
C VAL A 100 -7.53 3.99 -4.55
N TYR A 101 -6.91 4.02 -5.72
CA TYR A 101 -6.32 5.20 -6.30
C TYR A 101 -7.42 5.98 -7.04
N GLU A 102 -7.55 7.27 -6.73
CA GLU A 102 -8.47 8.21 -7.40
C GLU A 102 -7.72 9.13 -8.38
#